data_AF-A0A0F9DTH5-F1
#
_entry.id   AF-A0A0F9DTH5-F1
#
_cell.length_a   1.000
_cell.length_b   1.000
_cell.length_c   1.000
_cell.angle_alpha   90.00
_cell.angle_beta   90.00
_cell.angle_gamma   90.00
#
_symmetry.space_group_name_H-M   'P 1'
#
loop_
_entity.id
_entity.type
_entity.pdbx_description
1 polymer ?
#
loop_
_entity_poly.entity_id
_entity_poly.type
_entity_poly.pdbx_seq_one_letter_code
_entity_poly.pdbx_strand_id
1 'polypeptide(L)'
;MSSLIMTVKQGQALALIKSIALHILLYGGARSGKTLLILFAILYRVKNFPGSRHLIARWRYSHAKSSIWHESLKPLVKSCGYGSYQLYEADPVHVAFDNGAEIWIGGFDDKERVEKMLGHEYATIYFNEVSQIGYEAVTLGMSRLAQTIPGLVNKAYYDCNPPSPLHWVHKLFIEKVDPVSGDRLQQPDLYRHLRMNPYDNEENLPENYIRDIL
;
A
#
# COMPACT_ATOMS: atom_id res chain seq x y z
N MET A 1 16.33 -11.29 16.42
CA MET A 1 15.36 -11.22 15.30
C MET A 1 15.91 -12.13 14.22
N SER A 2 15.16 -13.16 13.83
CA SER A 2 15.48 -13.92 12.61
C SER A 2 15.55 -12.94 11.44
N SER A 3 16.58 -13.06 10.61
CA SER A 3 16.69 -12.26 9.39
C SER A 3 15.53 -12.63 8.46
N LEU A 4 14.72 -11.65 8.07
CA LEU A 4 13.68 -11.84 7.05
C LEU A 4 14.35 -12.23 5.73
N ILE A 5 13.94 -13.36 5.14
CA ILE A 5 14.50 -13.86 3.89
C ILE A 5 13.63 -13.36 2.74
N MET A 6 14.24 -12.71 1.76
CA MET A 6 13.53 -12.26 0.57
C MET A 6 13.22 -13.46 -0.33
N THR A 7 11.93 -13.80 -0.47
CA THR A 7 11.53 -14.94 -1.29
C THR A 7 11.49 -14.59 -2.78
N VAL A 8 11.49 -15.61 -3.66
CA VAL A 8 11.37 -15.44 -5.11
C VAL A 8 10.13 -14.60 -5.47
N LYS A 9 8.99 -14.86 -4.80
CA LYS A 9 7.74 -14.13 -5.05
C LYS A 9 7.83 -12.67 -4.62
N GLN A 10 8.49 -12.38 -3.50
CA GLN A 10 8.77 -11.00 -3.08
C GLN A 10 9.71 -10.30 -4.07
N GLY A 11 10.68 -11.01 -4.66
CA GLY A 11 11.51 -10.49 -5.76
C GLY A 11 10.70 -10.13 -7.02
N GLN A 12 9.73 -10.97 -7.40
CA GLN A 12 8.80 -10.68 -8.49
C GLN A 12 7.94 -9.44 -8.19
N ALA A 13 7.46 -9.32 -6.96
CA ALA A 13 6.69 -8.16 -6.52
C ALA A 13 7.55 -6.87 -6.54
N LEU A 14 8.82 -6.93 -6.14
CA LEU A 14 9.74 -5.79 -6.25
C LEU A 14 10.00 -5.39 -7.70
N ALA A 15 10.16 -6.35 -8.61
CA ALA A 15 10.29 -6.07 -10.04
C ALA A 15 9.05 -5.34 -10.57
N LEU A 16 7.86 -5.76 -10.15
CA LEU A 16 6.60 -5.10 -10.50
C LEU A 16 6.52 -3.67 -9.94
N ILE A 17 6.91 -3.47 -8.68
CA ILE A 17 6.97 -2.15 -8.03
C ILE A 17 7.90 -1.19 -8.78
N LYS A 18 9.06 -1.67 -9.23
CA LYS A 18 10.06 -0.91 -10.00
C LYS A 18 9.69 -0.66 -11.46
N SER A 19 8.66 -1.34 -11.98
CA SER A 19 8.24 -1.19 -13.37
C SER A 19 7.61 0.17 -13.66
N ILE A 20 7.27 0.43 -14.93
CA ILE A 20 6.54 1.63 -15.36
C ILE A 20 5.08 1.68 -14.86
N ALA A 21 4.55 0.59 -14.29
CA ALA A 21 3.17 0.53 -13.83
C ALA A 21 2.91 1.57 -12.71
N LEU A 22 1.79 2.28 -12.80
CA LEU A 22 1.39 3.28 -11.82
C LEU A 22 0.50 2.69 -10.73
N HIS A 23 -0.27 1.66 -11.06
CA HIS A 23 -1.20 0.98 -10.16
C HIS A 23 -0.78 -0.47 -9.98
N ILE A 24 -0.39 -0.86 -8.77
CA ILE A 24 0.15 -2.19 -8.50
C ILE A 24 -0.65 -2.87 -7.39
N LEU A 25 -1.34 -3.95 -7.75
CA LEU A 25 -2.09 -4.80 -6.83
C LEU A 25 -1.29 -6.04 -6.43
N LEU A 26 -1.01 -6.20 -5.14
CA LEU A 26 -0.57 -7.47 -4.58
C LEU A 26 -1.77 -8.14 -3.92
N TYR A 27 -2.18 -9.32 -4.38
CA TYR A 27 -3.33 -10.01 -3.79
C TYR A 27 -3.03 -11.45 -3.42
N GLY A 28 -3.76 -12.03 -2.48
CA GLY A 28 -3.57 -13.41 -2.03
C GLY A 28 -3.72 -13.55 -0.52
N GLY A 29 -3.58 -14.77 -0.01
CA GLY A 29 -3.89 -15.08 1.40
C GLY A 29 -3.09 -14.27 2.43
N ALA A 30 -3.54 -14.32 3.68
CA ALA A 30 -2.85 -13.71 4.81
C ALA A 30 -1.39 -14.19 4.91
N ARG A 31 -0.53 -13.43 5.62
CA ARG A 31 0.86 -13.82 5.90
C ARG A 31 1.77 -14.03 4.68
N SER A 32 1.37 -13.61 3.48
CA SER A 32 2.22 -13.66 2.27
C SER A 32 3.23 -12.52 2.12
N GLY A 33 3.31 -11.60 3.09
CA GLY A 33 4.31 -10.53 3.12
C GLY A 33 4.00 -9.29 2.27
N LYS A 34 2.80 -9.20 1.66
CA LYS A 34 2.37 -8.08 0.79
C LYS A 34 2.54 -6.71 1.44
N THR A 35 1.94 -6.53 2.62
CA THR A 35 1.92 -5.27 3.35
C THR A 35 3.33 -4.81 3.70
N LEU A 36 4.16 -5.71 4.25
CA LEU A 36 5.54 -5.39 4.63
C LEU A 36 6.36 -4.96 3.40
N LEU A 37 6.20 -5.63 2.27
CA LEU A 37 6.88 -5.28 1.03
C LEU A 37 6.51 -3.88 0.52
N ILE A 38 5.22 -3.53 0.54
CA ILE A 38 4.74 -2.21 0.13
C ILE A 38 5.27 -1.13 1.10
N LEU A 39 5.30 -1.41 2.41
CA LEU A 39 5.89 -0.50 3.39
C LEU A 39 7.38 -0.25 3.11
N PHE A 40 8.16 -1.28 2.79
CA PHE A 40 9.55 -1.11 2.37
C PHE A 40 9.68 -0.25 1.10
N ALA A 41 8.78 -0.42 0.13
CA ALA A 41 8.77 0.42 -1.07
C ALA A 41 8.45 1.89 -0.76
N ILE A 42 7.54 2.16 0.17
CA ILE A 42 7.22 3.52 0.64
C ILE A 42 8.42 4.12 1.38
N LEU A 43 9.04 3.37 2.29
CA LEU A 43 10.19 3.85 3.04
C LEU A 43 11.43 4.07 2.16
N TYR A 44 11.61 3.25 1.12
CA TYR A 44 12.60 3.53 0.07
C TYR A 44 12.31 4.88 -0.59
N ARG A 45 11.05 5.19 -0.90
CA ARG A 45 10.68 6.49 -1.50
C ARG A 45 10.96 7.65 -0.53
N VAL A 46 10.56 7.52 0.74
CA VAL A 46 10.88 8.48 1.81
C VAL A 46 12.37 8.81 1.85
N LYS A 47 13.23 7.80 1.81
CA LYS A 47 14.68 8.01 1.91
C LYS A 47 15.28 8.70 0.69
N ASN A 48 14.82 8.35 -0.51
CA ASN A 48 15.46 8.79 -1.76
C ASN A 48 14.83 10.05 -2.36
N PHE A 49 13.65 10.46 -1.91
CA PHE A 49 12.92 11.58 -2.47
C PHE A 49 12.46 12.53 -1.36
N PRO A 50 13.35 13.43 -0.88
CA PRO A 50 13.03 14.42 0.14
C PRO A 50 11.76 15.22 -0.17
N GLY A 51 10.98 15.54 0.87
CA GLY A 51 9.71 16.25 0.73
C GLY A 51 8.53 15.41 0.23
N SER A 52 8.72 14.12 -0.09
CA SER A 52 7.62 13.28 -0.59
C SER A 52 6.61 12.91 0.50
N ARG A 53 5.32 13.00 0.16
CA ARG A 53 4.21 12.64 1.03
C ARG A 53 3.58 11.34 0.56
N HIS A 54 3.34 10.43 1.51
CA HIS A 54 2.76 9.13 1.26
C HIS A 54 1.54 8.92 2.15
N LEU A 55 0.44 8.44 1.56
CA LEU A 55 -0.76 8.07 2.29
C LEU A 55 -0.87 6.55 2.37
N ILE A 56 -1.19 6.01 3.54
CA ILE A 56 -1.63 4.63 3.71
C ILE A 56 -3.04 4.66 4.30
N ALA A 57 -4.00 4.12 3.57
CA ALA A 57 -5.41 4.19 3.94
C ALA A 57 -6.07 2.81 3.89
N ARG A 58 -7.00 2.58 4.83
CA ARG A 58 -7.96 1.47 4.80
C ARG A 58 -9.37 2.03 4.69
N TRP A 59 -10.38 1.16 4.62
CA TRP A 59 -11.77 1.60 4.79
C TRP A 59 -11.96 2.31 6.13
N ARG A 60 -11.69 1.61 7.24
CA ARG A 60 -11.76 2.16 8.61
C ARG A 60 -10.41 2.72 9.06
N TYR A 61 -10.37 3.98 9.49
CA TYR A 61 -9.17 4.57 10.06
C TYR A 61 -8.65 3.80 11.29
N SER A 62 -9.55 3.37 12.19
CA SER A 62 -9.17 2.61 13.38
C SER A 62 -8.41 1.33 13.03
N HIS A 63 -8.80 0.64 11.95
CA HIS A 63 -8.10 -0.56 11.48
C HIS A 63 -6.73 -0.20 10.90
N ALA A 64 -6.60 0.90 10.17
CA ALA A 64 -5.31 1.38 9.66
C ALA A 64 -4.37 1.75 10.81
N LYS A 65 -4.87 2.46 11.82
CA LYS A 65 -4.13 2.82 13.02
C LYS A 65 -3.67 1.57 13.80
N SER A 66 -4.53 0.58 14.01
CA SER A 66 -4.10 -0.65 14.71
C SER A 66 -3.08 -1.45 13.90
N SER A 67 -3.47 -1.92 12.72
CA SER A 67 -2.70 -2.93 11.97
C SER A 67 -1.50 -2.36 11.21
N ILE A 68 -1.59 -1.13 10.72
CA ILE A 68 -0.52 -0.51 9.93
C ILE A 68 0.33 0.39 10.82
N TRP A 69 -0.26 1.37 11.52
CA TRP A 69 0.53 2.31 12.32
C TRP A 69 1.24 1.63 13.49
N HIS A 70 0.50 0.96 14.38
CA HIS A 70 1.05 0.38 15.60
C HIS A 70 1.83 -0.91 15.36
N GLU A 71 1.29 -1.84 14.58
CA GLU A 71 1.88 -3.19 14.43
C GLU A 71 2.97 -3.26 13.36
N SER A 72 2.95 -2.38 12.34
CA SER A 72 3.84 -2.51 11.18
C SER A 72 4.78 -1.32 10.99
N LEU A 73 4.25 -0.13 10.68
CA LEU A 73 5.01 1.04 10.28
C LEU A 73 5.89 1.58 11.41
N LYS A 74 5.35 1.78 12.63
CA LYS A 74 6.14 2.29 13.76
C LYS A 74 7.31 1.37 14.12
N PRO A 75 7.12 0.06 14.31
CA PRO A 75 8.24 -0.86 14.53
C PRO A 75 9.26 -0.84 13.38
N LEU A 76 8.78 -0.75 12.13
CA LEU A 76 9.63 -0.75 10.96
C LEU A 76 10.49 0.52 10.84
N VAL A 77 9.92 1.70 11.06
CA VAL A 77 10.65 2.97 11.07
C VAL A 77 11.71 2.96 12.19
N LYS A 78 11.37 2.44 13.37
CA LYS A 78 12.31 2.27 14.49
C LYS A 78 13.47 1.33 14.17
N SER A 79 13.21 0.24 13.44
CA SER A 79 14.22 -0.79 13.18
C SER A 79 15.13 -0.50 11.98
N CYS A 80 14.62 0.22 10.97
CA CYS A 80 15.35 0.43 9.71
C CYS A 80 16.46 1.49 9.78
N GLY A 81 16.64 2.17 10.92
CA GLY A 81 17.69 3.18 11.07
C GLY A 81 17.57 4.32 10.04
N TYR A 82 16.34 4.71 9.69
CA TYR A 82 16.13 5.97 8.98
C TYR A 82 16.70 7.11 9.83
N GLY A 83 17.15 8.21 9.21
CA GLY A 83 17.58 9.40 9.93
C GLY A 83 16.50 9.91 10.90
N SER A 84 16.72 11.02 11.61
CA SER A 84 15.76 11.43 12.61
C SER A 84 14.35 11.63 12.03
N TYR A 85 13.38 11.25 12.84
CA TYR A 85 11.95 11.30 12.51
C TYR A 85 11.16 11.65 13.77
N GLN A 86 9.99 12.23 13.56
CA GLN A 86 9.03 12.54 14.60
C GLN A 86 7.73 11.75 14.36
N LEU A 87 7.28 11.04 15.40
CA LEU A 87 5.98 10.39 15.41
C LEU A 87 4.94 11.34 15.99
N TYR A 88 3.85 11.54 15.25
CA TYR A 88 2.68 12.29 15.69
C TYR A 88 1.56 11.30 16.01
N GLU A 89 1.24 11.16 17.30
CA GLU A 89 0.29 10.16 17.81
C GLU A 89 -1.14 10.70 17.98
N ALA A 90 -1.32 12.02 17.85
CA ALA A 90 -2.63 12.64 17.80
C ALA A 90 -3.31 12.31 16.48
N ASP A 91 -4.64 12.14 16.49
CA ASP A 91 -5.38 11.83 15.27
C ASP A 91 -5.48 13.05 14.34
N PRO A 92 -5.13 12.93 13.05
CA PRO A 92 -4.64 11.73 12.36
C PRO A 92 -3.13 11.46 12.60
N VAL A 93 -2.80 10.19 12.85
CA VAL A 93 -1.41 9.77 13.10
C VAL A 93 -0.57 9.82 11.82
N HIS A 94 0.67 10.28 11.97
CA HIS A 94 1.64 10.34 10.88
C HIS A 94 3.08 10.37 11.41
N VAL A 95 4.03 10.07 10.53
CA VAL A 95 5.47 10.24 10.78
C VAL A 95 6.04 11.26 9.81
N ALA A 96 6.81 12.21 10.33
CA ALA A 96 7.60 13.15 9.54
C ALA A 96 9.09 12.85 9.70
N PHE A 97 9.84 12.99 8.62
CA PHE A 97 11.28 12.73 8.58
C PHE A 97 12.05 14.05 8.40
N ASP A 98 13.29 14.12 8.87
CA ASP A 98 14.13 15.34 8.78
C ASP A 98 14.34 15.86 7.34
N ASN A 99 14.19 14.99 6.34
CA ASN A 99 14.26 15.36 4.93
C ASN A 99 12.93 15.93 4.37
N GLY A 100 11.96 16.22 5.23
CA GLY A 100 10.65 16.77 4.90
C GLY A 100 9.66 15.74 4.33
N ALA A 101 10.03 14.47 4.19
CA ALA A 101 9.09 13.44 3.77
C ALA A 101 8.12 13.08 4.91
N GLU A 102 6.93 12.60 4.54
CA GLU A 102 5.85 12.29 5.48
C GLU A 102 5.12 11.01 5.09
N ILE A 103 4.72 10.20 6.07
CA ILE A 103 3.78 9.08 5.89
C ILE A 103 2.56 9.30 6.79
N TRP A 104 1.40 9.46 6.16
CA TRP A 104 0.11 9.68 6.80
C TRP A 104 -0.74 8.41 6.81
N ILE A 105 -1.50 8.23 7.90
CA ILE A 105 -2.47 7.14 8.03
C ILE A 105 -3.88 7.70 7.90
N GLY A 106 -4.68 7.08 7.03
CA GLY A 106 -6.02 7.55 6.67
C GLY A 106 -7.09 6.47 6.74
N GLY A 107 -8.34 6.91 6.62
CA GLY A 107 -9.53 6.07 6.52
C GLY A 107 -10.60 6.76 5.69
N PHE A 108 -11.35 5.98 4.91
CA PHE A 108 -12.41 6.49 4.03
C PHE A 108 -13.81 6.46 4.67
N ASP A 109 -13.90 6.09 5.94
CA ASP A 109 -15.15 5.85 6.65
C ASP A 109 -15.77 7.06 7.34
N ASP A 110 -15.07 8.20 7.35
CA ASP A 110 -15.50 9.43 7.99
C ASP A 110 -15.24 10.63 7.08
N LYS A 111 -16.25 11.49 6.94
CA LYS A 111 -16.20 12.62 5.98
C LYS A 111 -15.15 13.66 6.36
N GLU A 112 -15.05 14.02 7.64
CA GLU A 112 -14.09 15.03 8.10
C GLU A 112 -12.65 14.54 7.87
N ARG A 113 -12.39 13.25 8.13
CA ARG A 113 -11.09 12.63 7.85
C ARG A 113 -10.77 12.61 6.36
N VAL A 114 -11.75 12.24 5.53
CA VAL A 114 -11.58 12.28 4.07
C VAL A 114 -11.27 13.70 3.62
N GLU A 115 -11.97 14.72 4.11
CA GLU A 115 -11.70 16.13 3.78
C GLU A 115 -10.27 16.54 4.15
N LYS A 116 -9.77 16.17 5.33
CA LYS A 116 -8.38 16.40 5.72
C LYS A 116 -7.39 15.72 4.77
N MET A 117 -7.65 14.47 4.39
CA MET A 117 -6.83 13.74 3.42
C MET A 117 -6.87 14.41 2.03
N LEU A 118 -8.00 14.99 1.63
CA LEU A 118 -8.14 15.73 0.37
C LEU A 118 -7.44 17.08 0.39
N GLY A 119 -7.11 17.63 1.55
CA GLY A 119 -6.31 18.86 1.68
C GLY A 119 -4.83 18.70 1.29
N HIS A 120 -4.38 17.46 1.08
CA HIS A 120 -3.01 17.14 0.72
C HIS A 120 -2.87 16.58 -0.70
N GLU A 121 -1.68 16.74 -1.25
CA GLU A 121 -1.21 15.98 -2.41
C GLU A 121 -0.20 14.93 -1.96
N TYR A 122 -0.22 13.78 -2.61
CA TYR A 122 0.63 12.64 -2.30
C TYR A 122 1.42 12.19 -3.53
N ALA A 123 2.68 11.79 -3.31
CA ALA A 123 3.47 11.08 -4.30
C ALA A 123 3.17 9.58 -4.28
N THR A 124 2.52 9.08 -3.23
CA THR A 124 2.11 7.67 -3.13
C THR A 124 0.85 7.53 -2.32
N ILE A 125 -0.05 6.67 -2.79
CA ILE A 125 -1.20 6.24 -2.00
C ILE A 125 -1.20 4.72 -1.95
N TYR A 126 -1.29 4.16 -0.76
CA TYR A 126 -1.42 2.73 -0.53
C TYR A 126 -2.81 2.45 0.05
N PHE A 127 -3.64 1.78 -0.74
CA PHE A 127 -4.95 1.30 -0.34
C PHE A 127 -4.81 -0.12 0.22
N ASN A 128 -4.74 -0.22 1.54
CA ASN A 128 -4.63 -1.51 2.22
C ASN A 128 -6.01 -2.16 2.39
N GLU A 129 -6.07 -3.47 2.18
CA GLU A 129 -7.33 -4.24 2.12
C GLU A 129 -8.35 -3.58 1.19
N VAL A 130 -7.90 -3.24 -0.02
CA VAL A 130 -8.64 -2.44 -1.00
C VAL A 130 -10.00 -3.05 -1.36
N SER A 131 -10.18 -4.36 -1.22
CA SER A 131 -11.48 -5.03 -1.43
C SER A 131 -12.56 -4.58 -0.44
N GLN A 132 -12.19 -3.89 0.64
CA GLN A 132 -13.12 -3.30 1.61
C GLN A 132 -13.44 -1.84 1.30
N ILE A 133 -12.77 -1.22 0.33
CA ILE A 133 -12.91 0.19 -0.02
C ILE A 133 -13.76 0.28 -1.31
N GLY A 134 -14.81 1.09 -1.27
CA GLY A 134 -15.64 1.35 -2.44
C GLY A 134 -14.84 2.03 -3.57
N TYR A 135 -15.18 1.72 -4.82
CA TYR A 135 -14.46 2.28 -5.98
C TYR A 135 -14.46 3.81 -5.99
N GLU A 136 -15.59 4.44 -5.64
CA GLU A 136 -15.71 5.90 -5.53
C GLU A 136 -14.71 6.51 -4.54
N ALA A 137 -14.53 5.88 -3.38
CA ALA A 137 -13.58 6.33 -2.37
C ALA A 137 -12.13 6.17 -2.86
N VAL A 138 -11.83 5.09 -3.59
CA VAL A 138 -10.51 4.92 -4.23
C VAL A 138 -10.27 6.01 -5.27
N THR A 139 -11.23 6.27 -6.16
CA THR A 139 -11.15 7.34 -7.18
C THR A 139 -10.95 8.71 -6.53
N LEU A 140 -11.66 8.98 -5.44
CA LEU A 140 -11.50 10.19 -4.65
C LEU A 140 -10.08 10.32 -4.09
N GLY A 141 -9.53 9.26 -3.51
CA GLY A 141 -8.14 9.22 -3.08
C GLY A 141 -7.16 9.43 -4.24
N MET A 142 -7.39 8.78 -5.39
CA MET A 142 -6.56 8.89 -6.58
C MET A 142 -6.45 10.33 -7.11
N SER A 143 -7.48 11.16 -6.93
CA SER A 143 -7.42 12.59 -7.28
C SER A 143 -6.31 13.37 -6.56
N ARG A 144 -5.81 12.84 -5.42
CA ARG A 144 -4.74 13.44 -4.62
C ARG A 144 -3.36 12.88 -4.93
N LEU A 145 -3.25 11.89 -5.82
CA LEU A 145 -1.97 11.33 -6.27
C LEU A 145 -1.28 12.29 -7.27
N ALA A 146 -1.04 13.53 -6.85
CA ALA A 146 -0.67 14.65 -7.71
C ALA A 146 0.59 15.39 -7.26
N GLN A 147 1.23 14.98 -6.17
CA GLN A 147 2.40 15.68 -5.66
C GLN A 147 3.54 15.59 -6.68
N THR A 148 4.17 16.73 -6.98
CA THR A 148 5.35 16.77 -7.86
C THR A 148 6.61 16.73 -7.01
N ILE A 149 7.40 15.66 -7.14
CA ILE A 149 8.72 15.52 -6.53
C ILE A 149 9.73 15.19 -7.64
N PRO A 150 10.83 15.95 -7.78
CA PRO A 150 11.81 15.72 -8.84
C PRO A 150 12.32 14.27 -8.88
N GLY A 151 12.25 13.66 -10.05
CA GLY A 151 12.69 12.26 -10.27
C GLY A 151 11.77 11.19 -9.71
N LEU A 152 10.64 11.55 -9.09
CA LEU A 152 9.69 10.60 -8.50
C LEU A 152 8.41 10.49 -9.35
N VAL A 153 8.18 9.31 -9.91
CA VAL A 153 6.89 8.98 -10.51
C VAL A 153 5.90 8.59 -9.41
N ASN A 154 4.71 9.19 -9.45
CA ASN A 154 3.64 8.89 -8.52
C ASN A 154 3.09 7.48 -8.74
N LYS A 155 2.85 6.74 -7.65
CA LYS A 155 2.38 5.36 -7.70
C LYS A 155 1.27 5.12 -6.68
N ALA A 156 0.31 4.30 -7.07
CA ALA A 156 -0.69 3.74 -6.18
C ALA A 156 -0.41 2.25 -5.95
N TYR A 157 -0.38 1.87 -4.68
CA TYR A 157 -0.26 0.48 -4.26
C TYR A 157 -1.58 -0.01 -3.69
N TYR A 158 -1.84 -1.29 -3.87
CA TYR A 158 -3.06 -1.93 -3.43
C TYR A 158 -2.72 -3.31 -2.88
N ASP A 159 -3.33 -3.70 -1.77
CA ASP A 159 -3.35 -5.09 -1.38
C ASP A 159 -4.72 -5.55 -0.92
N CYS A 160 -5.00 -6.83 -1.09
CA CYS A 160 -6.20 -7.47 -0.56
C CYS A 160 -6.06 -8.99 -0.58
N ASN A 161 -7.01 -9.66 0.07
CA ASN A 161 -7.28 -11.06 -0.23
C ASN A 161 -7.86 -11.20 -1.65
N PRO A 162 -7.82 -12.40 -2.28
CA PRO A 162 -8.35 -12.57 -3.64
C PRO A 162 -9.78 -12.05 -3.78
N PRO A 163 -10.03 -11.06 -4.66
CA PRO A 163 -11.37 -10.51 -4.83
C PRO A 163 -12.24 -11.46 -5.67
N SER A 164 -13.56 -11.40 -5.47
CA SER A 164 -14.53 -12.05 -6.36
C SER A 164 -14.40 -11.50 -7.79
N PRO A 165 -14.66 -12.30 -8.85
CA PRO A 165 -14.69 -11.81 -10.23
C PRO A 165 -15.62 -10.60 -10.46
N LEU A 166 -16.70 -10.50 -9.68
CA LEU A 166 -17.66 -9.40 -9.77
C LEU A 166 -17.14 -8.09 -9.12
N HIS A 167 -16.09 -8.17 -8.30
CA HIS A 167 -15.58 -7.04 -7.57
C HIS A 167 -14.80 -6.08 -8.47
N TRP A 168 -14.90 -4.77 -8.23
CA TRP A 168 -14.27 -3.75 -9.07
C TRP A 168 -12.75 -3.91 -9.20
N VAL A 169 -12.08 -4.36 -8.14
CA VAL A 169 -10.64 -4.66 -8.15
C VAL A 169 -10.30 -5.74 -9.19
N HIS A 170 -11.13 -6.78 -9.30
CA HIS A 170 -10.93 -7.83 -10.29
C HIS A 170 -11.09 -7.27 -11.71
N LYS A 171 -12.19 -6.55 -11.95
CA LYS A 171 -12.46 -5.87 -13.23
C LYS A 171 -11.29 -4.98 -13.67
N LEU A 172 -10.80 -4.13 -12.76
CA LEU A 172 -9.75 -3.16 -13.05
C LEU A 172 -8.38 -3.81 -13.26
N PHE A 173 -7.96 -4.67 -12.33
CA PHE A 173 -6.60 -5.20 -12.32
C PHE A 173 -6.42 -6.47 -13.15
N ILE A 174 -7.43 -7.31 -13.25
CA ILE A 174 -7.35 -8.62 -13.92
C ILE A 174 -7.97 -8.53 -15.31
N GLU A 175 -9.21 -8.08 -15.41
CA GLU A 175 -9.93 -7.99 -16.71
C GLU A 175 -9.53 -6.78 -17.55
N LYS A 176 -8.89 -5.77 -16.93
CA LYS A 176 -8.46 -4.51 -17.58
C LYS A 176 -9.62 -3.71 -18.15
N VAL A 177 -10.72 -3.65 -17.39
CA VAL A 177 -11.88 -2.84 -17.73
C VAL A 177 -12.18 -1.83 -16.63
N ASP A 178 -12.73 -0.68 -17.03
CA ASP A 178 -13.24 0.30 -16.10
C ASP A 178 -14.46 -0.28 -15.36
N PRO A 179 -14.47 -0.26 -14.01
CA PRO A 179 -15.53 -0.91 -13.23
C PRO A 179 -16.93 -0.33 -13.39
N VAL A 180 -17.07 0.90 -13.92
CA VAL A 180 -18.33 1.63 -14.02
C VAL A 180 -18.91 1.49 -15.44
N SER A 181 -18.12 1.84 -16.45
CA SER A 181 -18.53 1.78 -17.86
C SER A 181 -18.45 0.38 -18.46
N GLY A 182 -17.54 -0.46 -17.96
CA GLY A 182 -17.21 -1.76 -18.57
C GLY A 182 -16.29 -1.67 -19.78
N ASP A 183 -15.87 -0.46 -20.16
CA ASP A 183 -14.96 -0.26 -21.28
C ASP A 183 -13.55 -0.75 -20.95
N ARG A 184 -12.79 -1.13 -21.99
CA ARG A 184 -11.37 -1.45 -21.81
C ARG A 184 -10.61 -0.22 -21.34
N LEU A 185 -9.66 -0.42 -20.43
CA LEU A 185 -8.77 0.64 -19.99
C LEU A 185 -7.94 1.15 -21.17
N GLN A 186 -7.81 2.47 -21.28
CA GLN A 186 -6.99 3.12 -22.32
C GLN A 186 -5.50 2.78 -22.17
N GLN A 187 -5.03 2.64 -20.94
CA GLN A 187 -3.63 2.32 -20.62
C GLN A 187 -3.56 1.11 -19.67
N PRO A 188 -3.92 -0.10 -20.16
CA PRO A 188 -4.05 -1.29 -19.32
C PRO A 188 -2.71 -1.72 -18.71
N ASP A 189 -1.59 -1.33 -19.33
CA ASP A 189 -0.25 -1.65 -18.86
C ASP A 189 0.21 -0.89 -17.62
N LEU A 190 -0.45 0.24 -17.32
CA LEU A 190 -0.20 0.99 -16.10
C LEU A 190 -0.82 0.33 -14.87
N TYR A 191 -1.71 -0.64 -15.06
CA TYR A 191 -2.29 -1.46 -14.02
C TYR A 191 -1.61 -2.83 -14.05
N ARG A 192 -1.00 -3.24 -12.95
CA ARG A 192 -0.38 -4.57 -12.83
C ARG A 192 -0.78 -5.22 -11.53
N HIS A 193 -0.77 -6.55 -11.53
CA HIS A 193 -1.09 -7.33 -10.35
C HIS A 193 -0.11 -8.48 -10.18
N LEU A 194 0.01 -8.98 -8.95
CA LEU A 194 0.71 -10.20 -8.62
C LEU A 194 -0.03 -10.95 -7.52
N ARG A 195 -0.20 -12.26 -7.70
CA ARG A 195 -0.72 -13.15 -6.66
C ARG A 195 0.42 -13.60 -5.74
N MET A 196 0.25 -13.39 -4.43
CA MET A 196 1.18 -13.78 -3.36
C MET A 196 0.42 -14.52 -2.26
N ASN A 197 0.71 -15.81 -2.08
CA ASN A 197 0.07 -16.68 -1.08
C ASN A 197 1.04 -17.03 0.07
N PRO A 198 0.53 -17.48 1.23
CA PRO A 198 1.39 -17.88 2.35
C PRO A 198 2.48 -18.89 2.00
N TYR A 199 2.20 -19.87 1.12
CA TYR A 199 3.20 -20.82 0.61
C TYR A 199 4.40 -20.15 -0.07
N ASP A 200 4.20 -18.97 -0.69
CA ASP A 200 5.29 -18.20 -1.29
C ASP A 200 6.20 -17.50 -0.25
N ASN A 201 5.84 -17.61 1.03
CA ASN A 201 6.50 -16.96 2.17
C ASN A 201 6.83 -17.96 3.29
N GLU A 202 6.82 -19.27 3.01
CA GLU A 202 6.99 -20.34 4.00
C GLU A 202 8.22 -20.16 4.89
N GLU A 203 9.35 -19.74 4.30
CA GLU A 203 10.62 -19.49 5.01
C GLU A 203 10.52 -18.42 6.12
N ASN A 204 9.49 -17.57 6.08
CA ASN A 204 9.26 -16.51 7.07
C ASN A 204 8.05 -16.80 7.98
N LEU A 205 7.48 -18.01 7.92
CA LEU A 205 6.34 -18.42 8.75
C LEU A 205 6.78 -19.33 9.90
N PRO A 206 6.03 -19.36 11.02
CA PRO A 206 6.26 -20.34 12.07
C PRO A 206 6.21 -21.77 11.51
N GLU A 207 7.02 -22.65 12.09
CA GLU A 207 6.98 -24.08 11.79
C GLU A 207 5.55 -24.60 11.91
N ASN A 208 5.10 -25.42 10.95
CA ASN A 208 3.75 -25.98 10.82
C ASN A 208 2.61 -24.97 10.54
N TYR A 209 2.84 -23.65 10.43
CA TYR A 209 1.76 -22.68 10.14
C TYR A 209 0.93 -23.06 8.91
N ILE A 210 1.60 -23.48 7.83
CA ILE A 210 0.94 -23.88 6.60
C ILE A 210 0.10 -25.15 6.81
N ARG A 211 0.64 -26.14 7.53
CA ARG A 211 -0.02 -27.42 7.76
C ARG A 211 -1.25 -27.30 8.66
N ASP A 212 -1.17 -26.44 9.68
CA ASP A 212 -2.16 -26.41 10.75
C ASP A 212 -3.30 -25.41 10.49
N ILE A 213 -3.08 -24.41 9.62
CA ILE A 213 -4.00 -23.27 9.44
C ILE A 213 -4.57 -23.15 8.01
N LEU A 214 -3.89 -23.66 6.98
CA LEU A 214 -4.29 -23.51 5.56
C LEU A 214 -4.79 -24.82 4.97
#